data_AF-A0A9D2MTE4-F1
#
_entry.id   AF-A0A9D2MTE4-F1
#
_cell.length_a   1.000
_cell.length_b   1.000
_cell.length_c   1.000
_cell.angle_alpha   90.00
_cell.angle_beta   90.00
_cell.angle_gamma   90.00
#
_symmetry.space_group_name_H-M   'P 1'
#
loop_
_entity.id
_entity.type
_entity.pdbx_description
1 polymer ?
#
loop_
_entity_poly.entity_id
_entity_poly.type
_entity_poly.pdbx_seq_one_letter_code
_entity_poly.pdbx_strand_id
1 'polypeptide(L)'
;MNKKVSLKEIVGTKIVYAIILTSYYWMWARTDWKSWYETVQYALAAFLFSFFVIQMIRISKYKKEGVDEMAEQNLKRCDAICLRIFVGVMAVVAFLAAILGHINAVSTGTIGWVIILSILALSIIRTVMFMIMDSKGV
;
A
#
# COMPACT_ATOMS: atom_id res chain seq x y z
N MET A 1 8.60 -23.17 19.44
CA MET A 1 9.41 -23.08 18.21
C MET A 1 9.57 -21.61 17.84
N ASN A 2 10.71 -20.98 18.15
CA ASN A 2 10.94 -19.55 17.89
C ASN A 2 11.40 -19.37 16.44
N LYS A 3 10.45 -19.34 15.49
CA LYS A 3 10.77 -19.00 14.09
C LYS A 3 11.20 -17.53 14.06
N LYS A 4 12.40 -17.26 13.52
CA LYS A 4 12.90 -15.90 13.29
C LYS A 4 11.96 -15.16 12.34
N VAL A 5 11.70 -13.89 12.62
CA VAL A 5 10.86 -13.04 11.76
C VAL A 5 11.71 -12.51 10.62
N SER A 6 11.31 -12.80 9.37
CA SER A 6 12.03 -12.29 8.19
C SER A 6 11.46 -10.94 7.71
N LEU A 7 12.34 -10.05 7.24
CA LEU A 7 11.93 -8.78 6.62
C LEU A 7 11.00 -9.01 5.42
N LYS A 8 11.20 -10.09 4.66
CA LYS A 8 10.33 -10.49 3.55
C LYS A 8 8.89 -10.77 3.98
N GLU A 9 8.71 -11.46 5.10
CA GLU A 9 7.38 -11.70 5.66
C GLU A 9 6.73 -10.38 6.09
N ILE A 10 7.49 -9.47 6.72
CA ILE A 10 6.98 -8.14 7.11
C ILE A 10 6.58 -7.31 5.88
N VAL A 11 7.43 -7.24 4.85
CA VAL A 11 7.16 -6.47 3.64
C VAL A 11 5.96 -7.02 2.88
N GLY A 12 5.87 -8.35 2.69
CA GLY A 12 4.74 -8.96 1.98
C GLY A 12 3.40 -8.73 2.65
N THR A 13 3.38 -8.71 3.99
CA THR A 13 2.14 -8.43 4.73
C THR A 13 1.65 -6.98 4.63
N LYS A 14 2.48 -6.02 4.20
CA LYS A 14 2.05 -4.62 4.06
C LYS A 14 1.09 -4.38 2.89
N ILE A 15 0.99 -5.30 1.92
CA ILE A 15 0.00 -5.23 0.83
C ILE A 15 -1.44 -5.18 1.38
N VAL A 16 -1.69 -5.79 2.53
CA VAL A 16 -3.01 -5.81 3.19
C VAL A 16 -3.54 -4.40 3.40
N TYR A 17 -2.67 -3.42 3.72
CA TYR A 17 -3.08 -2.02 3.89
C TYR A 17 -3.64 -1.41 2.60
N ALA A 18 -3.00 -1.68 1.46
CA ALA A 18 -3.44 -1.16 0.17
C ALA A 18 -4.75 -1.83 -0.29
N ILE A 19 -4.94 -3.12 0.01
CA ILE A 19 -6.20 -3.82 -0.28
C ILE A 19 -7.34 -3.22 0.55
N ILE A 20 -7.16 -3.05 1.86
CA ILE A 20 -8.18 -2.45 2.74
C ILE A 20 -8.52 -1.03 2.27
N LEU A 21 -7.51 -0.22 1.95
CA LEU A 21 -7.69 1.13 1.42
C LEU A 21 -8.52 1.13 0.13
N THR A 22 -8.24 0.20 -0.78
CA THR A 22 -8.98 0.05 -2.04
C THR A 22 -10.43 -0.33 -1.79
N SER A 23 -10.69 -1.29 -0.91
CA SER A 23 -12.04 -1.68 -0.51
C SER A 23 -12.80 -0.54 0.15
N TYR A 24 -12.13 0.26 0.99
CA TYR A 24 -12.73 1.40 1.66
C TYR A 24 -13.11 2.50 0.67
N TYR A 25 -12.19 2.83 -0.24
CA TYR A 25 -12.44 3.80 -1.30
C TYR A 25 -13.56 3.34 -2.24
N TRP A 26 -13.61 2.05 -2.58
CA TRP A 26 -14.67 1.48 -3.41
C TRP A 26 -16.07 1.74 -2.85
N MET A 27 -16.25 1.57 -1.53
CA MET A 27 -17.53 1.85 -0.88
C MET A 27 -17.89 3.34 -0.91
N TRP A 28 -16.90 4.22 -0.77
CA TRP A 28 -17.09 5.68 -0.80
C TRP A 28 -17.30 6.26 -2.21
N ALA A 29 -16.70 5.67 -3.23
CA ALA A 29 -16.78 6.16 -4.60
C ALA A 29 -18.10 5.80 -5.30
N ARG A 30 -18.92 4.94 -4.70
CA ARG A 30 -20.22 4.50 -5.23
C ARG A 30 -21.29 5.56 -4.95
N THR A 31 -22.20 5.74 -5.90
CA THR A 31 -23.35 6.64 -5.77
C THR A 31 -24.54 5.98 -5.06
N ASP A 32 -24.57 4.65 -4.95
CA ASP A 32 -25.64 3.86 -4.34
C ASP A 32 -25.26 3.36 -2.94
N TRP A 33 -25.24 4.28 -1.96
CA TRP A 33 -24.93 3.92 -0.57
C TRP A 33 -25.88 2.83 -0.05
N LYS A 34 -25.31 1.77 0.53
CA LYS A 34 -26.05 0.68 1.16
C LYS A 34 -25.75 0.65 2.65
N SER A 35 -26.76 0.39 3.47
CA SER A 35 -26.61 0.34 4.94
C SER A 35 -25.55 -0.68 5.40
N TRP A 36 -25.38 -1.78 4.68
CA TRP A 36 -24.35 -2.78 5.01
C TRP A 36 -22.91 -2.29 4.81
N TYR A 37 -22.69 -1.22 4.03
CA TYR A 37 -21.36 -0.65 3.86
C TYR A 37 -20.80 -0.15 5.19
N GLU A 38 -21.60 0.43 6.06
CA GLU A 38 -21.16 0.89 7.38
C GLU A 38 -20.68 -0.30 8.23
N THR A 39 -21.46 -1.39 8.25
CA THR A 39 -21.06 -2.62 8.95
C THR A 39 -19.72 -3.15 8.42
N VAL A 40 -19.54 -3.17 7.10
CA VAL A 40 -18.28 -3.61 6.48
C VAL A 40 -17.12 -2.65 6.78
N GLN A 41 -17.36 -1.34 6.80
CA GLN A 41 -16.36 -0.34 7.17
C GLN A 41 -15.90 -0.54 8.62
N TYR A 42 -16.82 -0.75 9.56
CA TYR A 42 -16.45 -1.05 10.95
C TYR A 42 -15.68 -2.36 11.08
N ALA A 43 -16.10 -3.42 10.36
CA ALA A 43 -15.40 -4.69 10.35
C ALA A 43 -13.98 -4.55 9.78
N LEU A 44 -13.81 -3.83 8.66
CA LEU A 44 -12.51 -3.54 8.06
C LEU A 44 -11.63 -2.68 8.98
N ALA A 45 -12.22 -1.70 9.68
CA ALA A 45 -11.51 -0.86 10.63
C ALA A 45 -11.01 -1.67 11.84
N ALA A 46 -11.84 -2.53 12.41
CA ALA A 46 -11.46 -3.44 13.49
C ALA A 46 -10.35 -4.41 13.03
N PHE A 47 -10.52 -5.01 11.84
CA PHE A 47 -9.49 -5.88 11.25
C PHE A 47 -8.17 -5.14 11.03
N LEU A 48 -8.22 -3.92 10.45
CA LEU A 48 -7.05 -3.08 10.22
C LEU A 48 -6.32 -2.77 11.53
N PHE A 49 -7.07 -2.42 12.58
CA PHE A 49 -6.50 -2.14 13.90
C PHE A 49 -5.83 -3.37 14.50
N SER A 50 -6.52 -4.52 14.52
CA SER A 50 -5.92 -5.78 15.01
C SER A 50 -4.69 -6.17 14.21
N PHE A 51 -4.74 -6.04 12.88
CA PHE A 51 -3.62 -6.32 12.00
C PHE A 51 -2.43 -5.39 12.27
N PHE A 52 -2.69 -4.10 12.49
CA PHE A 52 -1.67 -3.11 12.82
C PHE A 52 -0.96 -3.45 14.14
N VAL A 53 -1.69 -3.87 15.17
CA VAL A 53 -1.10 -4.32 16.45
C VAL A 53 -0.19 -5.54 16.24
N ILE A 54 -0.64 -6.54 15.47
CA ILE A 54 0.18 -7.71 15.15
C ILE A 54 1.44 -7.31 14.38
N GLN A 55 1.34 -6.38 13.43
CA GLN A 55 2.47 -5.86 12.67
C GLN A 55 3.48 -5.13 13.56
N MET A 56 3.00 -4.30 14.48
CA MET A 56 3.84 -3.62 15.46
C MET A 56 4.66 -4.62 16.27
N ILE A 57 4.01 -5.66 16.80
CA ILE A 57 4.70 -6.72 17.56
C ILE A 57 5.75 -7.43 16.69
N ARG A 58 5.42 -7.77 15.44
CA ARG A 58 6.36 -8.41 14.50
C ARG A 58 7.57 -7.53 14.20
N ILE A 59 7.36 -6.25 13.92
CA ILE A 59 8.45 -5.29 13.66
C ILE A 59 9.33 -5.12 14.90
N SER A 60 8.73 -5.02 16.09
CA SER A 60 9.49 -4.96 17.35
C SER A 60 10.31 -6.23 17.60
N LYS A 61 9.78 -7.42 17.25
CA LYS A 61 10.51 -8.69 17.36
C LYS A 61 11.68 -8.74 16.36
N TYR A 62 11.44 -8.36 15.11
CA TYR A 62 12.49 -8.28 14.08
C TYR A 62 13.66 -7.39 14.51
N LYS A 63 13.37 -6.19 15.04
CA LYS A 63 14.41 -5.27 15.54
C LYS A 63 15.23 -5.84 16.70
N LYS A 64 14.68 -6.76 17.49
CA LYS A 64 15.38 -7.41 18.60
C LYS A 64 16.24 -8.61 18.18
N GLU A 65 15.96 -9.22 17.02
CA GLU A 65 16.62 -10.45 16.55
C GLU A 65 17.95 -10.22 15.81
N GLY A 66 18.41 -8.96 15.74
CA GLY A 66 19.54 -8.54 14.90
C GLY A 66 19.06 -8.26 13.49
N VAL A 67 19.07 -6.99 13.10
CA VAL A 67 18.55 -6.52 11.81
C VAL A 67 19.49 -6.94 10.69
N ASP A 68 18.95 -7.52 9.62
CA ASP A 68 19.70 -7.75 8.39
C ASP A 68 19.87 -6.41 7.66
N GLU A 69 21.08 -5.83 7.80
CA GLU A 69 21.40 -4.52 7.21
C GLU A 69 21.30 -4.52 5.69
N MET A 70 21.66 -5.63 5.03
CA MET A 70 21.57 -5.74 3.56
C MET A 70 20.11 -5.72 3.13
N ALA A 71 19.24 -6.49 3.80
CA ALA A 71 17.82 -6.50 3.52
C ALA A 71 17.17 -5.11 3.76
N GLU A 72 17.57 -4.38 4.81
CA GLU A 72 17.06 -3.01 5.03
C GLU A 72 17.52 -2.03 3.96
N GLN A 73 18.78 -2.10 3.51
CA GLN A 73 19.26 -1.26 2.42
C GLN A 73 18.50 -1.53 1.13
N ASN A 74 18.23 -2.80 0.83
CA ASN A 74 17.44 -3.20 -0.33
C ASN A 74 16.01 -2.67 -0.25
N LEU A 75 15.37 -2.76 0.91
CA LEU A 75 14.04 -2.18 1.13
C LEU A 75 14.05 -0.67 0.92
N LYS A 76 15.06 0.06 1.42
CA LYS A 76 15.19 1.51 1.20
C LYS A 76 15.37 1.86 -0.27
N ARG A 77 16.15 1.07 -1.02
CA ARG A 77 16.30 1.24 -2.48
C ARG A 77 14.97 1.01 -3.21
N CYS A 78 14.25 -0.07 -2.88
CA CYS A 78 12.92 -0.32 -3.42
C CYS A 78 11.96 0.83 -3.13
N ASP A 79 11.95 1.34 -1.90
CA ASP A 79 11.08 2.45 -1.49
C ASP A 79 11.40 3.73 -2.24
N ALA A 80 12.69 4.05 -2.41
CA ALA A 80 13.12 5.22 -3.17
C ALA A 80 12.71 5.13 -4.66
N ILE A 81 12.87 3.97 -5.30
CA ILE A 81 12.44 3.73 -6.68
C ILE A 81 10.91 3.88 -6.79
N CYS A 82 10.18 3.18 -5.91
CA CYS A 82 8.72 3.21 -5.84
C CYS A 82 8.19 4.64 -5.66
N LEU A 83 8.82 5.43 -4.78
CA LEU A 83 8.43 6.81 -4.53
C LEU A 83 8.68 7.70 -5.75
N ARG A 84 9.82 7.54 -6.45
CA ARG A 84 10.10 8.31 -7.68
C ARG A 84 9.07 8.03 -8.77
N ILE A 85 8.69 6.76 -8.94
CA ILE A 85 7.62 6.36 -9.87
C ILE A 85 6.30 7.00 -9.44
N PHE A 86 5.95 6.91 -8.15
CA PHE A 86 4.71 7.49 -7.63
C PHE A 86 4.61 8.99 -7.88
N VAL A 87 5.68 9.75 -7.59
CA VAL A 87 5.72 11.19 -7.84
C VAL A 87 5.49 11.50 -9.32
N GLY A 88 6.11 10.75 -10.23
CA GLY A 88 5.87 10.88 -11.66
C GLY A 88 4.41 10.63 -12.05
N VAL A 89 3.81 9.54 -11.55
CA VAL A 89 2.39 9.22 -11.78
C VAL A 89 1.49 10.33 -11.26
N MET A 90 1.71 10.79 -10.02
CA MET A 90 0.90 11.84 -9.40
C MET A 90 1.00 13.18 -10.11
N ALA A 91 2.19 13.53 -10.62
CA ALA A 91 2.36 14.73 -11.45
C ALA A 91 1.54 14.64 -12.73
N VAL A 92 1.62 13.52 -13.46
CA VAL A 92 0.82 13.31 -14.69
C VAL A 92 -0.67 13.38 -14.38
N VAL A 93 -1.13 12.76 -13.30
CA VAL A 93 -2.53 12.80 -12.86
C VAL A 93 -2.97 14.23 -12.55
N ALA A 94 -2.14 15.03 -11.88
CA ALA A 94 -2.46 16.42 -11.57
C ALA A 94 -2.60 17.30 -12.83
N PHE A 95 -1.68 17.15 -13.80
CA PHE A 95 -1.77 17.86 -15.07
C PHE A 95 -2.99 17.44 -15.89
N LEU A 96 -3.27 16.14 -15.97
CA LEU A 96 -4.46 15.62 -16.66
C LEU A 96 -5.75 16.09 -15.99
N ALA A 97 -5.80 16.11 -14.66
CA ALA A 97 -6.94 16.62 -13.90
C ALA A 97 -7.19 18.11 -14.19
N ALA A 98 -6.14 18.92 -14.30
CA ALA A 98 -6.27 20.34 -14.63
C ALA A 98 -6.81 20.57 -16.06
N ILE A 99 -6.30 19.83 -17.05
CA ILE A 99 -6.71 19.95 -18.45
C ILE A 99 -8.14 19.43 -18.65
N LEU A 100 -8.42 18.21 -18.15
CA LEU A 100 -9.70 17.53 -18.37
C LEU A 100 -10.81 18.05 -17.45
N GLY A 101 -10.45 18.64 -16.30
CA GLY A 101 -11.38 19.33 -15.42
C GLY A 101 -12.02 20.54 -16.09
N HIS A 102 -11.28 21.25 -16.95
CA HIS A 102 -11.80 22.41 -17.69
C HIS A 102 -12.95 22.08 -18.64
N ILE A 103 -13.00 20.85 -19.15
CA ILE A 103 -14.02 20.35 -20.07
C ILE A 103 -15.03 19.40 -19.40
N ASN A 104 -15.03 19.31 -18.06
CA ASN A 104 -15.85 18.38 -17.26
C ASN A 104 -15.74 16.91 -17.71
N ALA A 105 -14.62 16.52 -18.35
CA ALA A 105 -14.46 15.18 -18.91
C ALA A 105 -14.04 14.13 -17.85
N VAL A 106 -13.64 14.58 -16.66
CA VAL A 106 -13.16 13.70 -15.57
C VAL A 106 -13.88 14.06 -14.27
N SER A 107 -14.45 13.05 -13.62
CA SER A 107 -15.05 13.19 -12.29
C SER A 107 -14.00 13.11 -11.18
N THR A 108 -14.25 13.74 -10.04
CA THR A 108 -13.42 13.63 -8.83
C THR A 108 -13.27 12.18 -8.37
N GLY A 109 -14.30 11.35 -8.57
CA GLY A 109 -14.25 9.91 -8.28
C GLY A 109 -13.26 9.17 -9.16
N THR A 110 -13.17 9.52 -10.45
CA THR A 110 -12.20 8.93 -11.37
C THR A 110 -10.76 9.26 -10.96
N ILE A 111 -10.51 10.50 -10.54
CA ILE A 111 -9.17 10.92 -10.05
C ILE A 111 -8.80 10.12 -8.81
N GLY A 112 -9.69 10.01 -7.83
CA GLY A 112 -9.40 9.22 -6.63
C GLY A 112 -9.16 7.74 -6.93
N TRP A 113 -9.88 7.14 -7.90
CA TRP A 113 -9.59 5.78 -8.37
C TRP A 113 -8.16 5.62 -8.91
N VAL A 114 -7.69 6.57 -9.72
CA VAL A 114 -6.32 6.51 -10.26
C VAL A 114 -5.29 6.56 -9.12
N ILE A 115 -5.52 7.42 -8.11
CA ILE A 115 -4.65 7.51 -6.94
C ILE A 115 -4.63 6.18 -6.17
N ILE A 116 -5.80 5.65 -5.80
CA ILE A 116 -5.89 4.42 -5.01
C ILE A 116 -5.32 3.21 -5.76
N LEU A 117 -5.61 3.06 -7.06
CA LEU A 117 -5.06 1.98 -7.87
C LEU A 117 -3.55 2.11 -8.05
N SER A 118 -3.02 3.34 -8.15
CA SER A 118 -1.57 3.54 -8.19
C SER A 118 -0.89 3.13 -6.88
N ILE A 119 -1.49 3.42 -5.71
CA ILE A 119 -0.99 2.95 -4.40
C ILE A 119 -1.02 1.42 -4.34
N LEU A 120 -2.10 0.79 -4.79
CA LEU A 120 -2.22 -0.67 -4.83
C LEU A 120 -1.15 -1.30 -5.74
N ALA A 121 -1.00 -0.80 -6.97
CA ALA A 121 0.01 -1.28 -7.91
C ALA A 121 1.42 -1.13 -7.34
N LEU A 122 1.73 0.03 -6.75
CA LEU A 122 3.03 0.29 -6.12
C LEU A 122 3.30 -0.61 -4.91
N SER A 123 2.28 -0.93 -4.11
CA SER A 123 2.43 -1.86 -2.99
C SER A 123 2.86 -3.25 -3.47
N ILE A 124 2.29 -3.72 -4.58
CA ILE A 124 2.63 -5.00 -5.21
C ILE A 124 4.03 -4.92 -5.81
N ILE A 125 4.33 -3.88 -6.60
CA ILE A 125 5.63 -3.66 -7.24
C ILE A 125 6.75 -3.61 -6.18
N ARG A 126 6.55 -2.87 -5.09
CA ARG A 126 7.49 -2.81 -3.95
C ARG A 126 7.78 -4.21 -3.39
N THR A 127 6.76 -5.01 -3.14
CA THR A 127 6.93 -6.36 -2.59
C THR A 127 7.66 -7.27 -3.59
N VAL A 128 7.29 -7.23 -4.87
CA VAL A 128 7.95 -8.04 -5.92
C VAL A 128 9.42 -7.65 -6.09
N MET A 129 9.72 -6.35 -6.21
CA MET A 129 11.10 -5.86 -6.32
C MET A 129 11.94 -6.28 -5.12
N PHE A 130 11.40 -6.14 -3.90
CA PHE A 130 12.09 -6.56 -2.69
C PHE A 130 12.38 -8.07 -2.70
N MET A 131 11.41 -8.91 -3.06
CA MET A 131 11.61 -10.36 -3.13
C MET A 131 12.68 -10.76 -4.17
N ILE A 132 12.75 -10.06 -5.31
CA ILE A 132 13.75 -10.32 -6.34
C ILE A 132 15.15 -9.93 -5.84
N MET A 133 15.30 -8.74 -5.24
CA MET A 133 16.58 -8.27 -4.70
C MET A 133 17.09 -9.17 -3.57
N ASP A 134 16.21 -9.52 -2.64
CA ASP A 134 16.48 -10.45 -1.53
C ASP A 134 16.91 -11.83 -2.05
N SER A 135 16.26 -12.35 -3.11
CA SER A 135 16.64 -13.65 -3.71
C SER A 135 17.98 -13.64 -4.44
N LYS A 136 18.43 -12.48 -4.91
CA LYS A 136 19.68 -12.32 -5.67
C LYS A 136 20.86 -11.90 -4.79
N GLY A 137 20.62 -11.52 -3.53
CA GLY A 137 21.65 -11.02 -2.62
C GLY A 137 22.26 -9.68 -3.05
N VAL A 138 21.51 -8.85 -3.81
CA VAL A 138 21.95 -7.55 -4.37
C VAL A 138 21.29 -6.40 -3.64
#